data_AF-A0A2G5DMR5-F1
#
_entry.id   AF-A0A2G5DMR5-F1
#
_cell.length_a   1.000
_cell.length_b   1.000
_cell.length_c   1.000
_cell.angle_alpha   90.00
_cell.angle_beta   90.00
_cell.angle_gamma   90.00
#
_symmetry.space_group_name_H-M   'P 1'
#
loop_
_entity.id
_entity.type
_entity.pdbx_description
1 polymer ?
#
loop_
_entity_poly.entity_id
_entity_poly.type
_entity_poly.pdbx_seq_one_letter_code
_entity_poly.pdbx_strand_id
1 'polypeptide(L)'
;MSQGEVDFEKWLPTGGFEGGRIHLEIHLEICQAHVPEHILQRAEEVGFVEPTDVQREALPTLLSGRDCILHAQTGSGKTLAYLLLIFSVINVQRSVVQALIVVPTRELGIQVAKVARMLAAKVDLELEGKTCTVMALLDGGILKRQKSWLKAEPPTIVVATIGSLCQMLEKHLIKLETMKVLVIDEVDFMFNSSKEVSSLRKLLTKYSSVNSRQTILASASIPQHRRFLYDCIQQKWTKSDVVHVHVNPVNPMPSRLHHRFMICGKNERLQTLLYLLETDEPKSGIIFVGEQSEKSKRAGHEPSSTLVINYLIASYNKCSEIRLLEEDMNFNSRAASLSEIRQGGSYLLVATDIAARGVDLPETTHIYNFDLPRSAVDYLHRSGRTGRKPFSDEKCTVTSMITAEERFALQKFENELMFQCEELDNVD
;
A
#
# COMPACT_ATOMS: atom_id res chain seq x y z
N MET A 1 -4.37 -23.10 26.62
CA MET A 1 -4.98 -22.35 27.74
C MET A 1 -4.28 -21.01 27.78
N SER A 2 -4.85 -19.84 27.51
CA SER A 2 -6.18 -19.38 27.14
C SER A 2 -6.09 -18.62 25.80
N GLN A 3 -7.12 -18.70 24.97
CA GLN A 3 -7.25 -17.86 23.78
C GLN A 3 -7.54 -16.44 24.24
N GLY A 4 -6.66 -15.49 23.92
CA GLY A 4 -6.98 -14.06 24.04
C GLY A 4 -7.91 -13.69 22.89
N GLU A 5 -9.21 -13.61 23.18
CA GLU A 5 -10.18 -12.93 22.32
C GLU A 5 -9.74 -11.48 22.14
N VAL A 6 -9.52 -11.09 20.89
CA VAL A 6 -9.31 -9.68 20.54
C VAL A 6 -10.69 -9.04 20.57
N ASP A 7 -10.86 -8.11 21.50
CA ASP A 7 -12.11 -7.39 21.75
C ASP A 7 -12.41 -6.43 20.58
N PHE A 8 -13.41 -6.77 19.78
CA PHE A 8 -13.82 -6.05 18.56
C PHE A 8 -14.64 -4.77 18.85
N GLU A 9 -15.03 -4.52 20.10
CA GLU A 9 -15.90 -3.37 20.45
C GLU A 9 -15.21 -2.00 20.31
N LYS A 10 -13.87 -1.94 20.23
CA LYS A 10 -13.14 -0.65 20.16
C LYS A 10 -13.08 0.01 18.78
N TRP A 11 -13.68 -0.61 17.75
CA TRP A 11 -13.70 -0.11 16.37
C TRP A 11 -15.08 0.29 15.85
N LEU A 12 -16.12 0.22 16.69
CA LEU A 12 -17.45 0.68 16.33
C LEU A 12 -17.58 2.19 16.60
N PRO A 13 -18.13 2.98 15.65
CA PRO A 13 -18.65 4.30 15.99
C PRO A 13 -19.71 4.11 17.09
N THR A 14 -19.57 4.82 18.20
CA THR A 14 -20.60 4.90 19.25
C THR A 14 -21.74 5.79 18.78
N GLY A 15 -22.51 5.30 17.79
CA GLY A 15 -23.70 5.94 17.24
C GLY A 15 -24.77 4.90 16.98
N GLY A 16 -25.95 5.11 17.55
CA GLY A 16 -27.05 4.15 17.55
C GLY A 16 -27.49 3.67 16.16
N PHE A 17 -27.79 2.38 16.08
CA PHE A 17 -28.42 1.71 14.94
C PHE A 17 -29.86 2.21 14.73
N GLU A 18 -30.06 3.24 13.90
CA GLU A 18 -31.38 3.61 13.36
C GLU A 18 -31.37 3.91 11.84
N GLY A 19 -30.26 3.66 11.12
CA GLY A 19 -30.07 4.09 9.71
C GLY A 19 -30.05 3.01 8.61
N GLY A 20 -30.34 1.74 8.92
CA GLY A 20 -29.99 0.59 8.06
C GLY A 20 -30.64 0.48 6.66
N ARG A 21 -31.52 1.40 6.23
CA ARG A 21 -32.16 1.34 4.90
C ARG A 21 -31.55 2.29 3.86
N ILE A 22 -31.00 3.43 4.27
CA ILE A 22 -30.51 4.46 3.33
C ILE A 22 -29.10 4.11 2.85
N HIS A 23 -28.27 3.49 3.71
CA HIS A 23 -26.91 3.11 3.35
C HIS A 23 -26.85 1.94 2.35
N LEU A 24 -27.86 1.06 2.33
CA LEU A 24 -28.00 0.05 1.28
C LEU A 24 -28.07 0.71 -0.11
N GLU A 25 -28.85 1.79 -0.30
CA GLU A 25 -29.16 2.30 -1.63
C GLU A 25 -27.94 2.72 -2.47
N ILE A 26 -26.91 3.33 -1.86
CA ILE A 26 -25.79 3.93 -2.63
C ILE A 26 -24.78 2.87 -3.11
N HIS A 27 -24.45 1.86 -2.28
CA HIS A 27 -23.59 0.77 -2.72
C HIS A 27 -24.34 -0.17 -3.68
N LEU A 28 -25.64 -0.33 -3.48
CA LEU A 28 -26.47 -1.18 -4.31
C LEU A 28 -26.70 -0.58 -5.72
N GLU A 29 -26.89 0.74 -5.91
CA GLU A 29 -27.11 1.30 -7.26
C GLU A 29 -25.97 1.05 -8.26
N ILE A 30 -24.71 1.26 -7.84
CA ILE A 30 -23.54 1.13 -8.73
C ILE A 30 -23.18 -0.35 -8.95
N CYS A 31 -23.34 -1.19 -7.93
CA CYS A 31 -22.81 -2.56 -7.93
C CYS A 31 -23.86 -3.67 -8.13
N GLN A 32 -25.16 -3.47 -7.83
CA GLN A 32 -26.16 -4.57 -7.76
C GLN A 32 -26.25 -5.40 -9.04
N ALA A 33 -26.19 -4.75 -10.21
CA ALA A 33 -26.36 -5.47 -11.47
C ALA A 33 -25.16 -6.36 -11.83
N HIS A 34 -24.02 -6.23 -11.13
CA HIS A 34 -22.76 -6.83 -11.53
C HIS A 34 -22.10 -7.65 -10.41
N VAL A 35 -22.16 -7.20 -9.15
CA VAL A 35 -21.49 -7.84 -8.02
C VAL A 35 -22.47 -8.76 -7.27
N PRO A 36 -22.10 -10.01 -6.95
CA PRO A 36 -22.95 -10.90 -6.19
C PRO A 36 -23.36 -10.32 -4.82
N GLU A 37 -24.64 -10.45 -4.47
CA GLU A 37 -25.22 -9.86 -3.26
C GLU A 37 -24.48 -10.26 -1.97
N HIS A 38 -24.08 -11.54 -1.84
CA HIS A 38 -23.32 -12.02 -0.68
C HIS A 38 -21.96 -11.32 -0.50
N ILE A 39 -21.33 -10.84 -1.58
CA ILE A 39 -20.07 -10.08 -1.50
C ILE A 39 -20.35 -8.66 -0.99
N LEU A 40 -21.47 -8.06 -1.42
CA LEU A 40 -21.87 -6.72 -0.99
C LEU A 40 -22.26 -6.72 0.49
N GLN A 41 -23.08 -7.68 0.93
CA GLN A 41 -23.41 -7.89 2.34
C GLN A 41 -22.14 -8.08 3.18
N ARG A 42 -21.20 -8.91 2.71
CA ARG A 42 -19.94 -9.13 3.42
C ARG A 42 -19.07 -7.87 3.50
N ALA A 43 -19.09 -7.03 2.47
CA ALA A 43 -18.38 -5.75 2.49
C ALA A 43 -18.97 -4.82 3.57
N GLU A 44 -20.29 -4.76 3.66
CA GLU A 44 -21.00 -3.96 4.66
C GLU A 44 -20.73 -4.44 6.10
N GLU A 45 -20.81 -5.75 6.36
CA GLU A 45 -20.49 -6.35 7.67
C GLU A 45 -19.08 -6.03 8.17
N VAL A 46 -18.14 -5.88 7.23
CA VAL A 46 -16.74 -5.55 7.50
C VAL A 46 -16.56 -4.04 7.75
N GLY A 47 -17.58 -3.23 7.50
CA GLY A 47 -17.58 -1.78 7.70
C GLY A 47 -17.40 -0.95 6.42
N PHE A 48 -17.49 -1.57 5.23
CA PHE A 48 -17.52 -0.85 3.96
C PHE A 48 -18.94 -0.42 3.61
N VAL A 49 -19.42 0.60 4.32
CA VAL A 49 -20.83 1.06 4.26
C VAL A 49 -21.05 2.10 3.16
N GLU A 50 -20.10 3.02 2.94
CA GLU A 50 -20.21 4.06 1.92
C GLU A 50 -19.05 4.02 0.93
N PRO A 51 -19.32 4.15 -0.39
CA PRO A 51 -18.25 4.16 -1.37
C PRO A 51 -17.41 5.44 -1.25
N THR A 52 -16.09 5.29 -1.28
CA THR A 52 -15.17 6.43 -1.36
C THR A 52 -15.23 7.11 -2.73
N ASP A 53 -14.70 8.33 -2.86
CA ASP A 53 -14.72 9.08 -4.13
C ASP A 53 -14.08 8.29 -5.28
N VAL A 54 -12.93 7.64 -5.03
CA VAL A 54 -12.31 6.76 -6.04
C VAL A 54 -13.19 5.57 -6.40
N GLN A 55 -13.97 5.02 -5.47
CA GLN A 55 -14.89 3.93 -5.77
C GLN A 55 -16.08 4.43 -6.61
N ARG A 56 -16.67 5.58 -6.26
CA ARG A 56 -17.77 6.20 -7.03
C ARG A 56 -17.36 6.50 -8.47
N GLU A 57 -16.17 7.05 -8.68
CA GLU A 57 -15.67 7.39 -10.01
C GLU A 57 -15.18 6.17 -10.80
N ALA A 58 -14.54 5.20 -10.13
CA ALA A 58 -13.92 4.07 -10.82
C ALA A 58 -14.90 2.93 -11.14
N LEU A 59 -15.81 2.59 -10.23
CA LEU A 59 -16.65 1.40 -10.36
C LEU A 59 -17.46 1.35 -11.66
N PRO A 60 -18.09 2.44 -12.15
CA PRO A 60 -18.81 2.41 -13.43
C PRO A 60 -17.91 2.01 -14.61
N THR A 61 -16.66 2.49 -14.63
CA THR A 61 -15.68 2.17 -15.68
C THR A 61 -15.12 0.75 -15.52
N LEU A 62 -14.84 0.34 -14.29
CA LEU A 62 -14.35 -0.99 -13.98
C LEU A 62 -15.39 -2.06 -14.37
N LEU A 63 -16.64 -1.90 -13.94
CA LEU A 63 -17.72 -2.85 -14.21
C LEU A 63 -18.15 -2.88 -15.68
N SER A 64 -17.88 -1.82 -16.46
CA SER A 64 -18.09 -1.83 -17.92
C SER A 64 -17.07 -2.67 -18.70
N GLY A 65 -16.09 -3.29 -18.04
CA GLY A 65 -15.07 -4.14 -18.66
C GLY A 65 -13.92 -3.40 -19.37
N ARG A 66 -13.83 -2.06 -19.21
CA ARG A 66 -12.76 -1.26 -19.81
C ARG A 66 -11.47 -1.34 -18.99
N ASP A 67 -10.33 -1.29 -19.67
CA ASP A 67 -9.05 -1.14 -18.98
C ASP A 67 -9.02 0.21 -18.24
N CYS A 68 -8.37 0.25 -17.07
CA CYS A 68 -8.43 1.42 -16.21
C CYS A 68 -7.08 1.72 -15.55
N ILE A 69 -6.69 2.99 -15.52
CA ILE A 69 -5.64 3.50 -14.66
C ILE A 69 -6.33 4.19 -13.47
N LEU A 70 -6.16 3.63 -12.27
CA LEU A 70 -6.69 4.15 -11.02
C LEU A 70 -5.62 4.98 -10.32
N HIS A 71 -5.77 6.29 -10.38
CA HIS A 71 -4.85 7.24 -9.78
C HIS A 71 -5.55 7.99 -8.64
N ALA A 72 -5.23 7.59 -7.41
CA ALA A 72 -5.78 8.19 -6.20
C ALA A 72 -4.88 7.89 -5.00
N GLN A 73 -4.83 8.76 -3.99
CA GLN A 73 -3.95 8.63 -2.83
C GLN A 73 -4.02 7.26 -2.11
N THR A 74 -2.98 6.90 -1.36
CA THR A 74 -2.99 5.70 -0.50
C THR A 74 -4.12 5.81 0.54
N GLY A 75 -4.79 4.70 0.84
CA GLY A 75 -5.95 4.69 1.74
C GLY A 75 -7.27 5.16 1.11
N SER A 76 -7.28 5.62 -0.14
CA SER A 76 -8.53 6.03 -0.84
C SER A 76 -9.53 4.91 -1.11
N GLY A 77 -9.15 3.63 -0.96
CA GLY A 77 -10.05 2.50 -1.21
C GLY A 77 -9.94 1.86 -2.60
N LYS A 78 -8.84 2.10 -3.35
CA LYS A 78 -8.53 1.45 -4.64
C LYS A 78 -8.64 -0.08 -4.59
N THR A 79 -8.15 -0.68 -3.50
CA THR A 79 -8.16 -2.14 -3.31
C THR A 79 -9.57 -2.72 -3.35
N LEU A 80 -10.52 -2.10 -2.64
CA LEU A 80 -11.89 -2.56 -2.66
C LEU A 80 -12.51 -2.39 -4.06
N ALA A 81 -12.22 -1.27 -4.75
CA ALA A 81 -12.74 -1.00 -6.09
C ALA A 81 -12.39 -2.12 -7.10
N TYR A 82 -11.11 -2.53 -7.19
CA TYR A 82 -10.72 -3.60 -8.12
C TYR A 82 -11.12 -4.99 -7.62
N LEU A 83 -11.27 -5.21 -6.30
CA LEU A 83 -11.75 -6.48 -5.77
C LEU A 83 -13.24 -6.69 -6.10
N LEU A 84 -14.07 -5.66 -5.96
CA LEU A 84 -15.49 -5.71 -6.37
C LEU A 84 -15.62 -6.03 -7.86
N LEU A 85 -14.78 -5.42 -8.70
CA LEU A 85 -14.68 -5.81 -10.11
C LEU A 85 -14.34 -7.31 -10.27
N ILE A 86 -13.32 -7.80 -9.59
CA ILE A 86 -12.92 -9.21 -9.68
C ILE A 86 -14.11 -10.11 -9.30
N PHE A 87 -14.78 -9.84 -8.18
CA PHE A 87 -15.93 -10.63 -7.72
C PHE A 87 -17.12 -10.57 -8.68
N SER A 88 -17.29 -9.50 -9.46
CA SER A 88 -18.35 -9.39 -10.47
C SER A 88 -18.16 -10.31 -11.69
N VAL A 89 -16.93 -10.72 -12.00
CA VAL A 89 -16.64 -11.46 -13.26
C VAL A 89 -16.13 -12.88 -13.06
N ILE A 90 -15.70 -13.26 -11.85
CA ILE A 90 -15.19 -14.62 -11.58
C ILE A 90 -16.33 -15.64 -11.51
N ASN A 91 -16.02 -16.89 -11.87
CA ASN A 91 -16.90 -18.03 -11.67
C ASN A 91 -16.25 -19.03 -10.71
N VAL A 92 -16.74 -19.10 -9.47
CA VAL A 92 -16.18 -19.94 -8.40
C VAL A 92 -16.32 -21.45 -8.66
N GLN A 93 -17.16 -21.86 -9.60
CA GLN A 93 -17.34 -23.27 -9.98
C GLN A 93 -16.16 -23.81 -10.80
N ARG A 94 -15.31 -22.92 -11.35
CA ARG A 94 -14.14 -23.30 -12.16
C ARG A 94 -12.86 -23.16 -11.35
N SER A 95 -12.17 -24.27 -11.12
CA SER A 95 -10.85 -24.33 -10.48
C SER A 95 -9.74 -23.91 -11.46
N VAL A 96 -9.76 -22.64 -11.87
CA VAL A 96 -8.77 -22.03 -12.77
C VAL A 96 -8.49 -20.60 -12.31
N VAL A 97 -7.29 -20.10 -12.63
CA VAL A 97 -6.91 -18.71 -12.33
C VAL A 97 -7.73 -17.79 -13.23
N GLN A 98 -8.55 -16.94 -12.62
CA GLN A 98 -9.43 -15.98 -13.32
C GLN A 98 -9.04 -14.53 -13.01
N ALA A 99 -8.40 -14.28 -11.87
CA ALA A 99 -7.86 -12.97 -11.54
C ALA A 99 -6.45 -13.06 -10.98
N LEU A 100 -5.60 -12.13 -11.40
CA LEU A 100 -4.23 -11.97 -10.92
C LEU A 100 -4.03 -10.54 -10.43
N ILE A 101 -3.60 -10.40 -9.18
CA ILE A 101 -3.22 -9.11 -8.58
C ILE A 101 -1.72 -9.15 -8.33
N VAL A 102 -0.99 -8.27 -9.01
CA VAL A 102 0.45 -8.10 -8.87
C VAL A 102 0.72 -6.93 -7.95
N VAL A 103 1.54 -7.18 -6.94
CA VAL A 103 1.95 -6.18 -5.94
C VAL A 103 3.47 -6.07 -5.91
N PRO A 104 4.04 -4.91 -5.54
CA PRO A 104 5.48 -4.75 -5.41
C PRO A 104 6.07 -5.52 -4.23
N THR A 105 5.39 -5.48 -3.07
CA THR A 105 5.91 -6.02 -1.82
C THR A 105 5.07 -7.17 -1.31
N ARG A 106 5.71 -8.05 -0.53
CA ARG A 106 5.03 -9.16 0.14
C ARG A 106 3.96 -8.64 1.09
N GLU A 107 4.25 -7.56 1.80
CA GLU A 107 3.41 -7.01 2.86
C GLU A 107 2.11 -6.46 2.29
N LEU A 108 2.18 -5.74 1.16
CA LEU A 108 0.99 -5.32 0.42
C LEU A 108 0.21 -6.54 -0.07
N GLY A 109 0.90 -7.56 -0.59
CA GLY A 109 0.27 -8.80 -1.02
C GLY A 109 -0.49 -9.53 0.08
N ILE A 110 0.02 -9.53 1.31
CA ILE A 110 -0.68 -10.09 2.47
C ILE A 110 -1.96 -9.29 2.76
N GLN A 111 -1.89 -7.96 2.73
CA GLN A 111 -3.05 -7.10 2.97
C GLN A 111 -4.13 -7.29 1.93
N VAL A 112 -3.77 -7.23 0.65
CA VAL A 112 -4.70 -7.45 -0.47
C VAL A 112 -5.31 -8.85 -0.39
N ALA A 113 -4.51 -9.88 -0.12
CA ALA A 113 -5.01 -11.24 0.05
C ALA A 113 -5.94 -11.37 1.27
N LYS A 114 -5.68 -10.65 2.37
CA LYS A 114 -6.55 -10.63 3.55
C LYS A 114 -7.92 -10.03 3.20
N VAL A 115 -7.96 -8.87 2.54
CA VAL A 115 -9.21 -8.23 2.12
C VAL A 115 -9.97 -9.13 1.14
N ALA A 116 -9.28 -9.70 0.15
CA ALA A 116 -9.90 -10.62 -0.81
C ALA A 116 -10.50 -11.86 -0.13
N ARG A 117 -9.80 -12.48 0.83
CA ARG A 117 -10.34 -13.62 1.60
C ARG A 117 -11.51 -13.23 2.51
N MET A 118 -11.46 -12.03 3.08
CA MET A 118 -12.49 -11.51 3.97
C MET A 118 -13.80 -11.30 3.22
N LEU A 119 -13.74 -10.74 2.00
CA LEU A 119 -14.88 -10.60 1.09
C LEU A 119 -15.37 -11.95 0.55
N ALA A 120 -14.46 -12.88 0.28
CA ALA A 120 -14.78 -14.23 -0.20
C ALA A 120 -15.34 -15.18 0.88
N ALA A 121 -15.35 -14.77 2.16
CA ALA A 121 -15.84 -15.60 3.25
C ALA A 121 -17.36 -15.82 3.11
N LYS A 122 -17.82 -17.05 3.30
CA LYS A 122 -19.25 -17.36 3.27
C LYS A 122 -19.96 -16.76 4.48
N VAL A 123 -21.11 -16.16 4.25
CA VAL A 123 -22.02 -15.64 5.28
C VAL A 123 -22.84 -16.78 5.90
N ASP A 124 -23.23 -17.81 5.12
CA ASP A 124 -24.00 -18.96 5.60
C ASP A 124 -23.40 -20.32 5.24
N LEU A 125 -23.44 -21.23 6.22
CA LEU A 125 -23.02 -22.64 6.10
C LEU A 125 -23.97 -23.48 5.22
N GLU A 126 -25.16 -22.96 4.89
CA GLU A 126 -26.22 -23.68 4.16
C GLU A 126 -26.08 -23.62 2.63
N LEU A 127 -25.25 -22.73 2.10
CA LEU A 127 -24.97 -22.69 0.66
C LEU A 127 -23.93 -23.78 0.32
N GLU A 128 -24.44 -24.94 -0.14
CA GLU A 128 -23.68 -26.02 -0.79
C GLU A 128 -23.03 -25.53 -2.10
N GLY A 129 -22.02 -24.67 -2.01
CA GLY A 129 -21.31 -24.10 -3.13
C GLY A 129 -19.80 -24.09 -2.90
N LYS A 130 -19.04 -24.22 -3.99
CA LYS A 130 -17.58 -24.12 -3.96
C LYS A 130 -17.16 -22.70 -3.55
N THR A 131 -16.30 -22.57 -2.55
CA THR A 131 -15.81 -21.27 -2.06
C THR A 131 -14.81 -20.65 -3.04
N CYS A 132 -14.83 -19.33 -3.21
CA CYS A 132 -13.79 -18.62 -3.93
C CYS A 132 -12.43 -18.82 -3.25
N THR A 133 -11.45 -19.35 -3.99
CA THR A 133 -10.11 -19.64 -3.45
C THR A 133 -9.14 -18.51 -3.78
N VAL A 134 -8.48 -17.99 -2.75
CA VAL A 134 -7.50 -16.89 -2.85
C VAL A 134 -6.13 -17.38 -2.40
N MET A 135 -5.17 -17.42 -3.32
CA MET A 135 -3.78 -17.79 -3.04
C MET A 135 -2.88 -16.56 -3.00
N ALA A 136 -2.02 -16.48 -1.99
CA ALA A 136 -0.93 -15.50 -1.94
C ALA A 136 0.39 -16.18 -2.35
N LEU A 137 1.01 -15.70 -3.42
CA LEU A 137 2.29 -16.16 -3.98
C LEU A 137 3.33 -15.04 -3.85
N LEU A 138 3.93 -14.95 -2.67
CA LEU A 138 4.75 -13.82 -2.26
C LEU A 138 6.19 -14.29 -1.97
N ASP A 139 7.16 -13.39 -2.16
CA ASP A 139 8.58 -13.68 -1.94
C ASP A 139 8.86 -14.16 -0.51
N GLY A 140 9.84 -15.07 -0.36
CA GLY A 140 10.18 -15.68 0.94
C GLY A 140 9.15 -16.69 1.48
N GLY A 141 8.09 -17.00 0.74
CA GLY A 141 7.11 -18.05 1.08
C GLY A 141 7.58 -19.48 0.78
N ILE A 142 6.97 -20.47 1.43
CA ILE A 142 7.27 -21.90 1.18
C ILE A 142 6.65 -22.34 -0.15
N LEU A 143 7.42 -22.17 -1.23
CA LEU A 143 7.09 -22.53 -2.61
C LEU A 143 6.65 -24.00 -2.78
N LYS A 144 7.07 -24.91 -1.89
CA LYS A 144 6.71 -26.34 -1.99
C LYS A 144 5.21 -26.60 -1.76
N ARG A 145 4.58 -25.96 -0.76
CA ARG A 145 3.15 -26.14 -0.45
C ARG A 145 2.26 -25.52 -1.53
N GLN A 146 2.64 -24.32 -2.01
CA GLN A 146 1.95 -23.62 -3.09
C GLN A 146 1.96 -24.44 -4.40
N LYS A 147 3.09 -25.07 -4.74
CA LYS A 147 3.20 -25.96 -5.90
C LYS A 147 2.23 -27.14 -5.87
N SER A 148 2.09 -27.79 -4.71
CA SER A 148 1.17 -28.93 -4.57
C SER A 148 -0.28 -28.47 -4.71
N TRP A 149 -0.61 -27.30 -4.15
CA TRP A 149 -1.97 -26.78 -4.20
C TRP A 149 -2.35 -26.33 -5.61
N LEU A 150 -1.47 -25.60 -6.30
CA LEU A 150 -1.65 -25.21 -7.71
C LEU A 150 -1.91 -26.40 -8.65
N LYS A 151 -1.28 -27.56 -8.39
CA LYS A 151 -1.45 -28.77 -9.21
C LYS A 151 -2.74 -29.53 -8.90
N ALA A 152 -3.18 -29.53 -7.64
CA ALA A 152 -4.38 -30.25 -7.23
C ALA A 152 -5.65 -29.45 -7.54
N GLU A 153 -5.67 -28.17 -7.16
CA GLU A 153 -6.82 -27.30 -7.31
C GLU A 153 -6.35 -25.85 -7.51
N PRO A 154 -6.27 -25.37 -8.76
CA PRO A 154 -5.85 -24.01 -9.04
C PRO A 154 -6.79 -22.98 -8.38
N PRO A 155 -6.23 -21.93 -7.75
CA PRO A 155 -7.01 -20.90 -7.08
C PRO A 155 -7.73 -20.00 -8.10
N THR A 156 -8.89 -19.47 -7.73
CA THR A 156 -9.64 -18.52 -8.55
C THR A 156 -8.93 -17.16 -8.64
N ILE A 157 -8.41 -16.68 -7.51
CA ILE A 157 -7.68 -15.41 -7.39
C ILE A 157 -6.26 -15.69 -6.91
N VAL A 158 -5.28 -15.08 -7.58
CA VAL A 158 -3.87 -15.10 -7.17
C VAL A 158 -3.43 -13.68 -6.85
N VAL A 159 -2.89 -13.47 -5.65
CA VAL A 159 -2.17 -12.26 -5.27
C VAL A 159 -0.68 -12.59 -5.24
N ALA A 160 0.15 -11.92 -6.01
CA ALA A 160 1.55 -12.30 -6.16
C ALA A 160 2.50 -11.11 -6.21
N THR A 161 3.71 -11.30 -5.66
CA THR A 161 4.83 -10.42 -6.00
C THR A 161 5.35 -10.78 -7.39
N ILE A 162 5.83 -9.79 -8.15
CA ILE A 162 6.26 -10.00 -9.53
C ILE A 162 7.39 -11.05 -9.64
N GLY A 163 8.32 -11.07 -8.69
CA GLY A 163 9.43 -12.03 -8.64
C GLY A 163 8.94 -13.48 -8.51
N SER A 164 8.13 -13.76 -7.49
CA SER A 164 7.56 -15.08 -7.25
C SER A 164 6.64 -15.55 -8.39
N LEU A 165 5.85 -14.63 -8.96
CA LEU A 165 4.99 -14.91 -10.12
C LEU A 165 5.81 -15.34 -11.34
N CYS A 166 6.85 -14.57 -11.71
CA CYS A 166 7.70 -14.90 -12.85
C CYS A 166 8.36 -16.27 -12.68
N GLN A 167 8.82 -16.62 -11.48
CA GLN A 167 9.39 -17.95 -11.22
C GLN A 167 8.37 -19.09 -11.44
N MET A 168 7.10 -18.88 -11.11
CA MET A 168 6.05 -19.89 -11.34
C MET A 168 5.69 -20.00 -12.83
N LEU A 169 5.64 -18.87 -13.54
CA LEU A 169 5.38 -18.82 -14.98
C LEU A 169 6.50 -19.47 -15.80
N GLU A 170 7.76 -19.16 -15.48
CA GLU A 170 8.94 -19.75 -16.14
C GLU A 170 9.04 -21.26 -15.94
N LYS A 171 8.54 -21.78 -14.81
CA LYS A 171 8.48 -23.22 -14.51
C LYS A 171 7.19 -23.89 -15.02
N HIS A 172 6.32 -23.15 -15.73
CA HIS A 172 5.03 -23.63 -16.22
C HIS A 172 4.12 -24.21 -15.12
N LEU A 173 4.22 -23.69 -13.90
CA LEU A 173 3.43 -24.16 -12.73
C LEU A 173 2.08 -23.46 -12.61
N ILE A 174 1.93 -22.30 -13.24
CA ILE A 174 0.70 -21.52 -13.30
C ILE A 174 0.40 -21.19 -14.77
N LYS A 175 -0.87 -21.28 -15.15
CA LYS A 175 -1.36 -20.90 -16.49
C LYS A 175 -2.31 -19.72 -16.33
N LEU A 176 -2.18 -18.73 -17.21
CA LEU A 176 -2.96 -17.48 -17.19
C LEU A 176 -3.94 -17.37 -18.36
N GLU A 177 -4.14 -18.43 -19.14
CA GLU A 177 -4.99 -18.44 -20.35
C GLU A 177 -6.46 -18.06 -20.06
N THR A 178 -6.95 -18.41 -18.87
CA THR A 178 -8.33 -18.14 -18.41
C THR A 178 -8.47 -16.88 -17.57
N MET A 179 -7.38 -16.13 -17.40
CA MET A 179 -7.36 -14.93 -16.58
C MET A 179 -8.18 -13.82 -17.26
N LYS A 180 -9.25 -13.39 -16.60
CA LYS A 180 -10.12 -12.31 -17.06
C LYS A 180 -9.66 -10.94 -16.58
N VAL A 181 -9.06 -10.86 -15.39
CA VAL A 181 -8.65 -9.59 -14.77
C VAL A 181 -7.19 -9.64 -14.35
N LEU A 182 -6.42 -8.63 -14.76
CA LEU A 182 -5.07 -8.37 -14.29
C LEU A 182 -5.03 -7.02 -13.58
N VAL A 183 -4.66 -7.03 -12.30
CA VAL A 183 -4.40 -5.82 -11.52
C VAL A 183 -2.90 -5.70 -11.28
N ILE A 184 -2.36 -4.51 -11.46
CA ILE A 184 -1.00 -4.14 -11.04
C ILE A 184 -1.17 -3.01 -10.05
N ASP A 185 -0.89 -3.25 -8.78
CA ASP A 185 -1.07 -2.30 -7.67
C ASP A 185 0.27 -1.67 -7.27
N GLU A 186 0.26 -0.41 -6.82
CA GLU A 186 1.46 0.40 -6.60
C GLU A 186 2.44 0.38 -7.78
N VAL A 187 1.91 0.67 -8.97
CA VAL A 187 2.66 0.64 -10.24
C VAL A 187 3.92 1.51 -10.20
N ASP A 188 3.81 2.69 -9.58
CA ASP A 188 4.92 3.64 -9.37
C ASP A 188 6.12 3.00 -8.66
N PHE A 189 5.88 2.14 -7.67
CA PHE A 189 6.96 1.44 -7.00
C PHE A 189 7.68 0.48 -7.93
N MET A 190 6.92 -0.29 -8.72
CA MET A 190 7.50 -1.28 -9.64
C MET A 190 8.34 -0.64 -10.75
N PHE A 191 8.19 0.67 -11.00
CA PHE A 191 9.00 1.42 -11.94
C PHE A 191 10.33 1.94 -11.37
N ASN A 192 10.56 1.80 -10.06
CA ASN A 192 11.81 2.23 -9.42
C ASN A 192 12.97 1.25 -9.67
N SER A 193 12.69 -0.01 -9.96
CA SER A 193 13.69 -1.06 -10.20
C SER A 193 13.68 -1.56 -11.64
N SER A 194 14.81 -1.47 -12.34
CA SER A 194 14.95 -1.95 -13.72
C SER A 194 14.62 -3.44 -13.89
N LYS A 195 14.88 -4.24 -12.85
CA LYS A 195 14.55 -5.67 -12.80
C LYS A 195 13.04 -5.89 -12.74
N GLU A 196 12.33 -5.14 -11.89
CA GLU A 196 10.87 -5.23 -11.75
C GLU A 196 10.17 -4.78 -13.02
N VAL A 197 10.62 -3.66 -13.62
CA VAL A 197 10.12 -3.20 -14.92
C VAL A 197 10.27 -4.26 -16.01
N SER A 198 11.42 -4.93 -16.08
CA SER A 198 11.65 -5.99 -17.07
C SER A 198 10.70 -7.18 -16.86
N SER A 199 10.52 -7.62 -15.61
CA SER A 199 9.60 -8.70 -15.26
C SER A 199 8.13 -8.33 -15.52
N LEU A 200 7.73 -7.10 -15.19
CA LEU A 200 6.40 -6.58 -15.43
C LEU A 200 6.08 -6.53 -16.93
N ARG A 201 7.03 -6.04 -17.75
CA ARG A 201 6.92 -6.04 -19.21
C ARG A 201 6.73 -7.46 -19.75
N LYS A 202 7.51 -8.44 -19.27
CA LYS A 202 7.34 -9.85 -19.65
C LYS A 202 5.95 -10.36 -19.29
N LEU A 203 5.44 -10.07 -18.09
CA LEU A 203 4.08 -10.45 -17.70
C LEU A 203 3.02 -9.90 -18.67
N LEU A 204 3.09 -8.60 -18.93
CA LEU A 204 2.09 -7.87 -19.72
C LEU A 204 2.08 -8.23 -21.20
N THR A 205 3.24 -8.62 -21.75
CA THR A 205 3.40 -8.82 -23.21
C THR A 205 3.62 -10.28 -23.62
N LYS A 206 4.28 -11.09 -22.79
CA LYS A 206 4.63 -12.48 -23.13
C LYS A 206 3.69 -13.50 -22.49
N TYR A 207 3.32 -13.30 -21.23
CA TYR A 207 2.56 -14.29 -20.46
C TYR A 207 1.05 -14.08 -20.49
N SER A 208 0.59 -12.93 -20.99
CA SER A 208 -0.83 -12.61 -21.04
C SER A 208 -1.13 -11.77 -22.28
N SER A 209 -2.26 -12.02 -22.96
CA SER A 209 -2.70 -11.23 -24.12
C SER A 209 -3.62 -10.10 -23.71
N VAL A 210 -3.38 -8.88 -24.20
CA VAL A 210 -4.17 -7.67 -23.82
C VAL A 210 -5.64 -7.79 -24.24
N ASN A 211 -5.93 -8.57 -25.28
CA ASN A 211 -7.28 -8.79 -25.79
C ASN A 211 -8.08 -9.85 -25.02
N SER A 212 -7.43 -10.63 -24.15
CA SER A 212 -8.08 -11.72 -23.40
C SER A 212 -8.38 -11.37 -21.94
N ARG A 213 -8.13 -10.12 -21.53
CA ARG A 213 -8.28 -9.67 -20.15
C ARG A 213 -8.74 -8.21 -20.08
N GLN A 214 -9.12 -7.79 -18.89
CA GLN A 214 -9.20 -6.41 -18.46
C GLN A 214 -7.97 -6.09 -17.61
N THR A 215 -7.30 -4.98 -17.90
CA THR A 215 -6.08 -4.55 -17.18
C THR A 215 -6.36 -3.30 -16.33
N ILE A 216 -6.00 -3.38 -15.04
CA ILE A 216 -6.17 -2.31 -14.06
C ILE A 216 -4.79 -1.96 -13.52
N LEU A 217 -4.38 -0.71 -13.70
CA LEU A 217 -3.12 -0.17 -13.18
C LEU A 217 -3.46 0.79 -12.03
N ALA A 218 -3.17 0.42 -10.79
CA ALA A 218 -3.48 1.22 -9.61
C ALA A 218 -2.20 1.84 -9.02
N SER A 219 -2.26 3.14 -8.71
CA SER A 219 -1.15 3.83 -8.07
C SER A 219 -1.62 5.05 -7.28
N ALA A 220 -0.85 5.42 -6.26
CA ALA A 220 -1.04 6.66 -5.51
C ALA A 220 -0.53 7.89 -6.26
N SER A 221 0.45 7.70 -7.16
CA SER A 221 1.11 8.79 -7.86
C SER A 221 1.60 8.32 -9.22
N ILE A 222 1.26 9.05 -10.27
CA ILE A 222 1.73 8.79 -11.63
C ILE A 222 2.36 10.07 -12.20
N PRO A 223 3.67 10.27 -12.04
CA PRO A 223 4.37 11.38 -12.68
C PRO A 223 4.14 11.35 -14.20
N GLN A 224 3.83 12.51 -14.77
CA GLN A 224 3.51 12.62 -16.20
C GLN A 224 2.42 11.64 -16.67
N HIS A 225 1.33 11.49 -15.90
CA HIS A 225 0.25 10.51 -16.15
C HIS A 225 -0.23 10.42 -17.61
N ARG A 226 -0.26 11.52 -18.37
CA ARG A 226 -0.59 11.50 -19.81
C ARG A 226 0.43 10.73 -20.65
N ARG A 227 1.72 10.93 -20.36
CA ARG A 227 2.81 10.18 -21.00
C ARG A 227 2.75 8.71 -20.60
N PHE A 228 2.53 8.44 -19.32
CA PHE A 228 2.35 7.09 -18.82
C PHE A 228 1.20 6.35 -19.52
N LEU A 229 0.04 7.00 -19.67
CA LEU A 229 -1.11 6.48 -20.41
C LEU A 229 -0.75 6.15 -21.87
N TYR A 230 -0.07 7.07 -22.55
CA TYR A 230 0.43 6.86 -23.91
C TYR A 230 1.36 5.64 -24.00
N ASP A 231 2.30 5.52 -23.06
CA ASP A 231 3.24 4.40 -23.01
C ASP A 231 2.52 3.06 -22.74
N CYS A 232 1.50 3.04 -21.86
CA CYS A 232 0.68 1.85 -21.62
C CYS A 232 0.01 1.32 -22.89
N ILE A 233 -0.55 2.23 -23.70
CA ILE A 233 -1.20 1.88 -24.98
C ILE A 233 -0.15 1.43 -26.00
N GLN A 234 0.92 2.20 -26.19
CA GLN A 234 1.97 1.89 -27.18
C GLN A 234 2.66 0.56 -26.91
N GLN A 235 2.92 0.26 -25.64
CA GLN A 235 3.57 -0.99 -25.22
C GLN A 235 2.60 -2.17 -25.11
N LYS A 236 1.31 -1.96 -25.46
CA LYS A 236 0.24 -2.98 -25.40
C LYS A 236 0.04 -3.55 -24.00
N TRP A 237 0.22 -2.72 -22.97
CA TRP A 237 -0.08 -3.09 -21.59
C TRP A 237 -1.57 -3.01 -21.32
N THR A 238 -2.24 -2.05 -21.96
CA THR A 238 -3.69 -1.84 -21.93
C THR A 238 -4.25 -1.76 -23.36
N LYS A 239 -5.57 -1.87 -23.49
CA LYS A 239 -6.32 -1.56 -24.70
C LYS A 239 -6.26 -0.06 -25.02
N SER A 240 -6.63 0.31 -26.25
CA SER A 240 -6.59 1.70 -26.72
C SER A 240 -7.65 2.60 -26.10
N ASP A 241 -8.74 2.02 -25.61
CA ASP A 241 -9.87 2.71 -24.96
C ASP A 241 -9.74 2.76 -23.42
N VAL A 242 -8.53 2.57 -22.90
CA VAL A 242 -8.22 2.67 -21.47
C VAL A 242 -8.65 4.02 -20.89
N VAL A 243 -9.28 3.98 -19.72
CA VAL A 243 -9.75 5.18 -19.01
C VAL A 243 -8.79 5.49 -17.86
N HIS A 244 -8.45 6.77 -17.69
CA HIS A 244 -7.68 7.25 -16.55
C HIS A 244 -8.63 7.92 -15.56
N VAL A 245 -8.86 7.27 -14.42
CA VAL A 245 -9.63 7.83 -13.30
C VAL A 245 -8.65 8.46 -12.33
N HIS A 246 -8.67 9.78 -12.24
CA HIS A 246 -7.77 10.57 -11.41
C HIS A 246 -8.57 11.40 -10.41
N VAL A 247 -8.60 10.91 -9.17
CA VAL A 247 -9.40 11.51 -8.09
C VAL A 247 -8.55 12.48 -7.28
N ASN A 248 -9.12 13.63 -6.94
CA ASN A 248 -8.47 14.72 -6.20
C ASN A 248 -7.17 15.24 -6.83
N PRO A 249 -7.15 15.57 -8.14
CA PRO A 249 -5.95 16.07 -8.82
C PRO A 249 -5.42 17.41 -8.28
N VAL A 250 -6.24 18.15 -7.52
CA VAL A 250 -5.94 19.51 -7.05
C VAL A 250 -5.18 19.53 -5.72
N ASN A 251 -5.45 18.56 -4.83
CA ASN A 251 -4.84 18.47 -3.49
C ASN A 251 -4.30 17.05 -3.28
N PRO A 252 -3.07 16.74 -3.74
CA PRO A 252 -2.50 15.39 -3.62
C PRO A 252 -2.08 15.05 -2.18
N MET A 253 -1.96 16.05 -1.30
CA MET A 253 -1.59 15.89 0.10
C MET A 253 -2.82 15.95 1.02
N PRO A 254 -2.84 15.19 2.13
CA PRO A 254 -3.86 15.35 3.15
C PRO A 254 -3.86 16.78 3.73
N SER A 255 -5.03 17.41 3.81
CA SER A 255 -5.18 18.84 4.12
C SER A 255 -4.81 19.27 5.54
N ARG A 256 -4.57 18.31 6.46
CA ARG A 256 -4.27 18.57 7.88
C ARG A 256 -2.83 18.26 8.26
N LEU A 257 -1.93 18.13 7.28
CA LEU A 257 -0.51 17.92 7.55
C LEU A 257 0.24 19.24 7.67
N HIS A 258 0.94 19.39 8.78
CA HIS A 258 1.90 20.46 8.98
C HIS A 258 3.25 20.01 8.47
N HIS A 259 3.69 20.62 7.36
CA HIS A 259 4.98 20.34 6.75
C HIS A 259 6.00 21.35 7.26
N ARG A 260 7.12 20.85 7.76
CA ARG A 260 8.21 21.67 8.27
C ARG A 260 9.57 21.10 7.88
N PHE A 261 10.60 21.93 7.88
CA PHE A 261 11.96 21.51 7.61
C PHE A 261 12.98 22.24 8.47
N MET A 262 14.15 21.64 8.66
CA MET A 262 15.26 22.21 9.40
C MET A 262 16.56 22.02 8.61
N ILE A 263 17.31 23.10 8.42
CA ILE A 263 18.58 23.08 7.71
C ILE A 263 19.69 22.70 8.68
N CYS A 264 20.31 21.53 8.46
CA CYS A 264 21.40 21.03 9.29
C CYS A 264 22.49 20.35 8.45
N GLY A 265 23.72 20.33 8.96
CA GLY A 265 24.80 19.56 8.37
C GLY A 265 24.56 18.06 8.51
N LYS A 266 25.09 17.24 7.59
CA LYS A 266 24.95 15.76 7.66
C LYS A 266 25.47 15.18 8.98
N ASN A 267 26.50 15.78 9.56
CA ASN A 267 27.09 15.36 10.83
C ASN A 267 26.24 15.75 12.04
N GLU A 268 25.37 16.75 11.90
CA GLU A 268 24.53 17.31 12.97
C GLU A 268 23.12 16.68 12.98
N ARG A 269 22.74 15.93 11.93
CA ARG A 269 21.40 15.34 11.78
C ARG A 269 20.97 14.49 12.97
N LEU A 270 21.88 13.74 13.59
CA LEU A 270 21.56 12.92 14.77
C LEU A 270 21.15 13.79 15.97
N GLN A 271 21.91 14.85 16.25
CA GLN A 271 21.61 15.80 17.31
C GLN A 271 20.34 16.59 17.00
N THR A 272 20.17 16.99 15.75
CA THR A 272 18.96 17.67 15.25
C THR A 272 17.73 16.80 15.45
N LEU A 273 17.79 15.51 15.08
CA LEU A 273 16.71 14.57 15.30
C LEU A 273 16.36 14.44 16.78
N LEU A 274 17.35 14.33 17.66
CA LEU A 274 17.12 14.25 19.11
C LEU A 274 16.41 15.51 19.63
N TYR A 275 16.89 16.69 19.25
CA TYR A 275 16.26 17.97 19.60
C TYR A 275 14.79 18.04 19.15
N LEU A 276 14.51 17.64 17.90
CA LEU A 276 13.15 17.62 17.37
C LEU A 276 12.26 16.64 18.14
N LEU A 277 12.76 15.45 18.47
CA LEU A 277 12.01 14.46 19.26
C LEU A 277 11.72 14.95 20.69
N GLU A 278 12.68 15.62 21.32
CA GLU A 278 12.52 16.18 22.66
C GLU A 278 11.55 17.37 22.71
N THR A 279 11.47 18.14 21.63
CA THR A 279 10.61 19.32 21.49
C THR A 279 9.19 18.93 21.10
N ASP A 280 9.05 18.01 20.14
CA ASP A 280 7.75 17.57 19.63
C ASP A 280 7.03 16.62 20.60
N GLU A 281 7.79 15.89 21.44
CA GLU A 281 7.31 14.82 22.32
C GLU A 281 6.26 13.91 21.65
N PRO A 282 6.61 13.25 20.52
CA PRO A 282 5.63 12.54 19.72
C PRO A 282 5.06 11.34 20.48
N LYS A 283 3.72 11.20 20.49
CA LYS A 283 3.07 9.97 20.94
C LYS A 283 3.51 8.79 20.08
N SER A 284 3.58 8.97 18.77
CA SER A 284 4.04 7.95 17.83
C SER A 284 4.68 8.59 16.61
N GLY A 285 5.78 8.03 16.14
CA GLY A 285 6.52 8.58 15.01
C GLY A 285 7.23 7.56 14.15
N ILE A 286 7.42 7.90 12.87
CA ILE A 286 8.28 7.15 11.94
C ILE A 286 9.44 8.05 11.52
N ILE A 287 10.65 7.52 11.62
CA ILE A 287 11.89 8.16 11.23
C ILE A 287 12.39 7.46 9.96
N PHE A 288 12.29 8.16 8.84
CA PHE A 288 12.71 7.66 7.54
C PHE A 288 14.17 7.96 7.26
N VAL A 289 14.93 6.90 7.01
CA VAL A 289 16.33 6.94 6.62
C VAL A 289 16.51 6.48 5.18
N GLY A 290 17.56 6.99 4.54
CA GLY A 290 17.88 6.67 3.15
C GLY A 290 18.31 5.23 2.99
N GLU A 291 17.97 4.64 1.84
CA GLU A 291 18.43 3.31 1.47
C GLU A 291 19.96 3.26 1.37
N GLN A 292 20.53 2.18 1.88
CA GLN A 292 21.94 1.90 1.72
C GLN A 292 22.26 1.51 0.27
N SER A 293 23.21 2.21 -0.36
CA SER A 293 23.64 1.86 -1.72
C SER A 293 24.34 0.50 -1.77
N GLU A 294 24.21 -0.22 -2.89
CA GLU A 294 24.90 -1.50 -3.12
C GLU A 294 26.43 -1.41 -2.97
N LYS A 295 27.00 -0.25 -3.33
CA LYS A 295 28.44 0.01 -3.13
C LYS A 295 28.78 0.07 -1.63
N SER A 296 27.96 0.76 -0.85
CA SER A 296 28.14 0.87 0.60
C SER A 296 27.93 -0.46 1.31
N LYS A 297 26.96 -1.28 0.87
CA LYS A 297 26.75 -2.66 1.35
C LYS A 297 28.00 -3.50 1.13
N ARG A 298 28.56 -3.49 -0.08
CA ARG A 298 29.79 -4.24 -0.43
C ARG A 298 31.04 -3.76 0.30
N ALA A 299 31.09 -2.48 0.66
CA ALA A 299 32.17 -1.90 1.44
C ALA A 299 32.09 -2.23 2.95
N GLY A 300 31.01 -2.89 3.40
CA GLY A 300 30.82 -3.23 4.81
C GLY A 300 30.51 -2.04 5.71
N HIS A 301 30.08 -0.91 5.14
CA HIS A 301 29.64 0.23 5.95
C HIS A 301 28.34 -0.11 6.66
N GLU A 302 28.18 0.41 7.88
CA GLU A 302 26.95 0.25 8.64
C GLU A 302 25.78 1.01 7.97
N PRO A 303 24.56 0.44 7.93
CA PRO A 303 23.38 1.14 7.45
C PRO A 303 23.04 2.38 8.29
N SER A 304 22.53 3.44 7.65
CA SER A 304 22.04 4.65 8.34
C SER A 304 20.93 4.33 9.34
N SER A 305 20.09 3.35 9.01
CA SER A 305 19.04 2.83 9.90
C SER A 305 19.58 2.31 11.23
N THR A 306 20.69 1.55 11.21
CA THR A 306 21.36 1.01 12.39
C THR A 306 22.03 2.11 13.22
N LEU A 307 22.69 3.07 12.56
CA LEU A 307 23.31 4.22 13.22
C LEU A 307 22.27 5.05 13.98
N VAL A 308 21.15 5.38 13.33
CA VAL A 308 20.08 6.18 13.92
C VAL A 308 19.45 5.46 15.12
N ILE A 309 19.10 4.18 15.00
CA ILE A 309 18.47 3.48 16.12
C ILE A 309 19.42 3.33 17.32
N ASN A 310 20.69 3.00 17.10
CA ASN A 310 21.66 2.87 18.18
C ASN A 310 21.86 4.19 18.93
N TYR A 311 21.95 5.30 18.18
CA TYR A 311 22.05 6.62 18.76
C TYR A 311 20.82 6.99 19.60
N LEU A 312 19.62 6.70 19.09
CA LEU A 312 18.38 6.99 19.80
C LEU A 312 18.20 6.13 21.05
N ILE A 313 18.53 4.83 20.99
CA ILE A 313 18.49 3.96 22.18
C ILE A 313 19.44 4.46 23.27
N ALA A 314 20.60 4.99 22.88
CA ALA A 314 21.59 5.51 23.82
C ALA A 314 21.23 6.90 24.39
N SER A 315 20.52 7.73 23.62
CA SER A 315 20.39 9.17 23.91
C SER A 315 18.96 9.60 24.27
N TYR A 316 17.93 8.92 23.75
CA TYR A 316 16.54 9.33 23.90
C TYR A 316 15.82 8.55 25.00
N ASN A 317 15.86 9.07 26.22
CA ASN A 317 15.32 8.40 27.41
C ASN A 317 13.78 8.48 27.56
N LYS A 318 13.10 9.30 26.75
CA LYS A 318 11.65 9.55 26.87
C LYS A 318 10.78 8.50 26.18
N CYS A 319 11.33 7.65 25.31
CA CYS A 319 10.58 6.60 24.61
C CYS A 319 11.24 5.24 24.82
N SER A 320 10.54 4.35 25.53
CA SER A 320 11.01 3.00 25.80
C SER A 320 10.91 2.05 24.59
N GLU A 321 10.11 2.41 23.58
CA GLU A 321 9.84 1.55 22.42
C GLU A 321 10.35 2.15 21.11
N ILE A 322 11.68 2.11 20.94
CA ILE A 322 12.33 2.41 19.67
C ILE A 322 12.55 1.08 18.92
N ARG A 323 12.10 1.02 17.66
CA ARG A 323 12.15 -0.19 16.84
C ARG A 323 12.69 0.11 15.45
N LEU A 324 13.31 -0.91 14.88
CA LEU A 324 13.89 -0.89 13.54
C LEU A 324 13.00 -1.68 12.59
N LEU A 325 12.75 -1.13 11.41
CA LEU A 325 12.09 -1.81 10.31
C LEU A 325 13.00 -1.80 9.09
N GLU A 326 13.75 -2.89 8.90
CA GLU A 326 14.70 -3.05 7.80
C GLU A 326 14.18 -3.99 6.72
N GLU A 327 14.64 -3.80 5.48
CA GLU A 327 14.27 -4.63 4.33
C GLU A 327 14.59 -6.11 4.56
N ASP A 328 15.77 -6.41 5.09
CA ASP A 328 16.28 -7.79 5.26
C ASP A 328 15.72 -8.51 6.51
N MET A 329 14.85 -7.87 7.29
CA MET A 329 14.22 -8.52 8.44
C MET A 329 13.39 -9.70 7.98
N ASN A 330 13.62 -10.86 8.61
CA ASN A 330 12.77 -12.01 8.37
C ASN A 330 11.31 -11.68 8.76
N PHE A 331 10.37 -12.33 8.08
CA PHE A 331 8.94 -12.04 8.23
C PHE A 331 8.42 -12.15 9.66
N ASN A 332 8.86 -13.16 10.41
CA ASN A 332 8.37 -13.38 11.77
C ASN A 332 8.85 -12.26 12.69
N SER A 333 10.11 -11.85 12.57
CA SER A 333 10.66 -10.71 13.31
C SER A 333 9.95 -9.41 12.93
N ARG A 334 9.72 -9.16 11.63
CA ARG A 334 8.97 -7.99 11.16
C ARG A 334 7.54 -7.95 11.70
N ALA A 335 6.82 -9.07 11.63
CA ALA A 335 5.46 -9.18 12.13
C ALA A 335 5.38 -9.03 13.66
N ALA A 336 6.36 -9.57 14.39
CA ALA A 336 6.48 -9.38 15.84
C ALA A 336 6.69 -7.90 16.18
N SER A 337 7.65 -7.24 15.54
CA SER A 337 7.90 -5.80 15.75
C SER A 337 6.67 -4.94 15.48
N LEU A 338 5.90 -5.26 14.43
CA LEU A 338 4.66 -4.54 14.11
C LEU A 338 3.49 -4.88 15.06
N SER A 339 3.43 -6.11 15.56
CA SER A 339 2.36 -6.52 16.49
C SER A 339 2.54 -5.89 17.87
N GLU A 340 3.78 -5.75 18.34
CA GLU A 340 4.10 -5.09 19.61
C GLU A 340 3.70 -3.61 19.55
N ILE A 341 4.05 -2.92 18.46
CA ILE A 341 3.68 -1.52 18.23
C ILE A 341 2.16 -1.30 18.29
N ARG A 342 1.34 -2.28 17.88
CA ARG A 342 -0.13 -2.17 17.87
C ARG A 342 -0.77 -2.28 19.27
N GLN A 343 -0.04 -2.68 20.30
CA GLN A 343 -0.61 -2.89 21.64
C GLN A 343 -0.86 -1.61 22.45
N GLY A 344 -0.67 -0.43 21.85
CA GLY A 344 -1.05 0.84 22.43
C GLY A 344 0.01 1.35 23.40
N GLY A 345 0.98 2.10 22.87
CA GLY A 345 2.07 2.71 23.61
C GLY A 345 2.74 3.79 22.77
N SER A 346 3.61 4.58 23.39
CA SER A 346 4.42 5.53 22.64
C SER A 346 5.57 4.82 21.93
N TYR A 347 5.66 4.94 20.61
CA TYR A 347 6.68 4.23 19.82
C TYR A 347 7.36 5.13 18.79
N LEU A 348 8.62 4.80 18.51
CA LEU A 348 9.39 5.36 17.39
C LEU A 348 9.84 4.23 16.47
N LEU A 349 9.55 4.36 15.18
CA LEU A 349 9.94 3.39 14.17
C LEU A 349 10.99 3.98 13.23
N VAL A 350 12.18 3.43 13.20
CA VAL A 350 13.21 3.76 12.20
C VAL A 350 13.03 2.84 11.00
N ALA A 351 12.82 3.40 9.80
CA ALA A 351 12.52 2.62 8.59
C ALA A 351 13.10 3.23 7.31
N THR A 352 13.35 2.40 6.30
CA THR A 352 13.58 2.86 4.91
C THR A 352 12.26 2.91 4.13
N ASP A 353 12.24 3.59 2.98
CA ASP A 353 11.06 3.64 2.10
C ASP A 353 10.59 2.24 1.68
N ILE A 354 11.52 1.39 1.23
CA ILE A 354 11.24 0.01 0.85
C ILE A 354 10.62 -0.75 2.03
N ALA A 355 11.15 -0.54 3.23
CA ALA A 355 10.63 -1.21 4.40
C ALA A 355 9.21 -0.72 4.78
N ALA A 356 8.91 0.56 4.66
CA ALA A 356 7.58 1.06 5.02
C ALA A 356 6.51 0.85 3.93
N ARG A 357 6.90 0.60 2.69
CA ARG A 357 5.97 0.37 1.56
C ARG A 357 5.18 -0.92 1.73
N GLY A 358 3.87 -0.84 1.48
CA GLY A 358 2.98 -1.98 1.65
C GLY A 358 2.86 -2.52 3.08
N VAL A 359 3.45 -1.89 4.09
CA VAL A 359 3.24 -2.25 5.51
C VAL A 359 2.08 -1.45 6.06
N ASP A 360 1.17 -2.14 6.75
CA ASP A 360 0.08 -1.55 7.51
C ASP A 360 0.65 -1.08 8.84
N LEU A 361 1.33 0.06 8.77
CA LEU A 361 1.82 0.77 9.94
C LEU A 361 0.61 1.44 10.63
N PRO A 362 0.55 1.39 11.98
CA PRO A 362 -0.42 2.18 12.69
C PRO A 362 -0.26 3.65 12.32
N GLU A 363 -1.38 4.38 12.36
CA GLU A 363 -1.38 5.81 12.13
C GLU A 363 -0.47 6.51 13.15
N THR A 364 0.42 7.36 12.64
CA THR A 364 1.37 8.08 13.48
C THR A 364 1.07 9.57 13.51
N THR A 365 1.44 10.21 14.61
CA THR A 365 1.32 11.67 14.73
C THR A 365 2.46 12.41 14.01
N HIS A 366 3.66 11.81 13.98
CA HIS A 366 4.86 12.47 13.45
C HIS A 366 5.57 11.62 12.40
N ILE A 367 6.08 12.29 11.37
CA ILE A 367 7.01 11.74 10.38
C ILE A 367 8.27 12.58 10.39
N TYR A 368 9.43 11.94 10.53
CA TYR A 368 10.74 12.59 10.44
C TYR A 368 11.48 12.03 9.24
N ASN A 369 11.72 12.86 8.22
CA ASN A 369 12.64 12.53 7.14
C ASN A 369 14.06 12.86 7.61
N PHE A 370 14.75 11.87 8.19
CA PHE A 370 16.17 11.99 8.55
C PHE A 370 17.04 12.17 7.31
N ASP A 371 16.72 11.42 6.26
CA ASP A 371 17.20 11.67 4.91
C ASP A 371 16.02 12.15 4.07
N LEU A 372 16.19 13.26 3.35
CA LEU A 372 15.19 13.74 2.39
C LEU A 372 14.90 12.64 1.34
N PRO A 373 13.62 12.34 1.04
CA PRO A 373 13.29 11.36 0.01
C PRO A 373 13.84 11.75 -1.36
N ARG A 374 14.05 10.76 -2.24
CA ARG A 374 14.62 10.96 -3.58
C ARG A 374 13.66 11.63 -4.56
N SER A 375 12.35 11.58 -4.29
CA SER A 375 11.31 12.09 -5.17
C SER A 375 10.11 12.64 -4.38
N ALA A 376 9.31 13.48 -5.03
CA ALA A 376 8.04 13.95 -4.49
C ALA A 376 7.09 12.77 -4.23
N VAL A 377 7.13 11.74 -5.08
CA VAL A 377 6.33 10.53 -4.90
C VAL A 377 6.66 9.84 -3.58
N ASP A 378 7.95 9.67 -3.27
CA ASP A 378 8.37 9.08 -2.00
C ASP A 378 7.99 9.97 -0.81
N TYR A 379 8.10 11.30 -0.95
CA TYR A 379 7.64 12.24 0.07
C TYR A 379 6.14 12.08 0.37
N LEU A 380 5.30 11.99 -0.67
CA LEU A 380 3.86 11.74 -0.54
C LEU A 380 3.58 10.43 0.19
N HIS A 381 4.30 9.35 -0.15
CA HIS A 381 4.13 8.04 0.50
C HIS A 381 4.54 8.02 1.96
N ARG A 382 5.62 8.72 2.33
CA ARG A 382 6.06 8.89 3.72
C ARG A 382 5.05 9.72 4.51
N SER A 383 4.62 10.85 3.94
CA SER A 383 3.64 11.75 4.58
C SER A 383 2.28 11.09 4.73
N GLY A 384 1.87 10.25 3.79
CA GLY A 384 0.65 9.45 3.86
C GLY A 384 0.66 8.32 4.91
N ARG A 385 1.67 8.27 5.80
CA ARG A 385 1.69 7.41 7.01
C ARG A 385 1.10 8.13 8.23
N THR A 386 0.91 9.44 8.13
CA THR A 386 0.25 10.28 9.12
C THR A 386 -0.99 10.96 8.51
N GLY A 387 -1.91 11.44 9.35
CA GLY A 387 -3.12 12.15 8.91
C GLY A 387 -4.08 11.31 8.05
N ARG A 388 -4.25 10.02 8.37
CA ARG A 388 -5.09 9.09 7.60
C ARG A 388 -6.55 9.14 8.01
N LYS A 389 -6.87 9.49 9.27
CA LYS A 389 -8.24 9.66 9.73
C LYS A 389 -8.81 10.98 9.24
N PRO A 390 -9.83 10.96 8.36
CA PRO A 390 -10.60 12.17 8.13
C PRO A 390 -11.20 12.56 9.48
N PHE A 391 -11.16 13.86 9.80
CA PHE A 391 -11.73 14.44 11.03
C PHE A 391 -10.96 14.23 12.36
N SER A 392 -9.74 13.67 12.37
CA SER A 392 -8.90 13.71 13.58
C SER A 392 -8.48 15.14 13.93
N ASP A 393 -8.61 15.52 15.20
CA ASP A 393 -8.10 16.80 15.76
C ASP A 393 -6.63 16.72 16.16
N GLU A 394 -6.01 15.53 16.06
CA GLU A 394 -4.58 15.39 16.33
C GLU A 394 -3.76 16.12 15.26
N LYS A 395 -2.84 16.99 15.70
CA LYS A 395 -1.89 17.64 14.81
C LYS A 395 -0.93 16.59 14.26
N CYS A 396 -0.89 16.48 12.94
CA CYS A 396 -0.01 15.57 12.22
C CYS A 396 1.11 16.37 11.55
N THR A 397 2.36 16.01 11.83
CA THR A 397 3.53 16.78 11.42
C THR A 397 4.49 15.94 10.58
N VAL A 398 5.00 16.52 9.49
CA VAL A 398 6.06 15.95 8.66
C VAL A 398 7.26 16.89 8.69
N THR A 399 8.34 16.44 9.31
CA THR A 399 9.57 17.21 9.50
C THR A 399 10.69 16.67 8.62
N SER A 400 11.28 17.51 7.78
CA SER A 400 12.44 17.13 6.96
C SER A 400 13.73 17.76 7.44
N MET A 401 14.72 16.92 7.78
CA MET A 401 16.10 17.37 7.97
C MET A 401 16.78 17.45 6.61
N ILE A 402 17.19 18.65 6.21
CA ILE A 402 17.81 18.90 4.91
C ILE A 402 19.14 19.62 5.05
N THR A 403 20.03 19.43 4.08
CA THR A 403 21.16 20.35 3.89
C THR A 403 20.71 21.59 3.10
N ALA A 404 21.53 22.65 3.11
CA ALA A 404 21.27 23.84 2.31
C ALA A 404 21.13 23.52 0.79
N GLU A 405 21.88 22.53 0.29
CA GLU A 405 21.81 22.08 -1.11
C GLU A 405 20.51 21.32 -1.41
N GLU A 406 19.98 20.58 -0.42
CA GLU A 406 18.76 19.79 -0.54
C GLU A 406 17.49 20.67 -0.53
N ARG A 407 17.58 21.95 -0.15
CA ARG A 407 16.44 22.89 -0.18
C ARG A 407 15.81 23.00 -1.57
N PHE A 408 16.62 22.99 -2.63
CA PHE A 408 16.09 23.01 -3.99
C PHE A 408 15.25 21.77 -4.31
N ALA A 409 15.66 20.59 -3.81
CA ALA A 409 14.90 19.36 -3.99
C ALA A 409 13.57 19.40 -3.21
N LEU A 410 13.58 19.90 -1.97
CA LEU A 410 12.36 20.09 -1.20
C LEU A 410 11.39 21.09 -1.88
N GLN A 411 11.90 22.20 -2.41
CA GLN A 411 11.08 23.17 -3.17
C GLN A 411 10.39 22.54 -4.37
N LYS A 412 11.08 21.62 -5.05
CA LYS A 412 10.48 20.87 -6.15
C LYS A 412 9.32 20.00 -5.66
N PHE A 413 9.43 19.40 -4.47
CA PHE A 413 8.34 18.61 -3.87
C PHE A 413 7.16 19.51 -3.50
N GLU A 414 7.41 20.68 -2.89
CA GLU A 414 6.38 21.68 -2.56
C GLU A 414 5.56 22.06 -3.81
N ASN A 415 6.24 22.30 -4.93
CA ASN A 415 5.60 22.68 -6.19
C ASN A 415 4.83 21.51 -6.84
N GLU A 416 5.39 20.29 -6.82
CA GLU A 416 4.75 19.11 -7.44
C GLU A 416 3.53 18.61 -6.64
N LEU A 417 3.57 18.74 -5.31
CA LEU A 417 2.55 18.24 -4.40
C LEU A 417 1.68 19.36 -3.80
N MET A 418 1.88 20.60 -4.21
CA MET A 418 1.07 21.76 -3.83
C MET A 418 0.94 21.95 -2.31
N PHE A 419 2.05 21.81 -1.57
CA PHE A 419 2.12 22.08 -0.13
C PHE A 419 3.16 23.16 0.18
N GLN A 420 3.12 23.68 1.41
CA GLN A 420 4.09 24.65 1.92
C GLN A 420 4.79 24.08 3.14
N CYS A 421 6.10 24.26 3.21
CA CYS A 421 6.94 23.80 4.29
C CYS A 421 7.39 25.00 5.15
N GLU A 422 7.16 24.95 6.46
CA GLU A 422 7.65 25.94 7.41
C GLU A 422 9.13 25.67 7.76
N GLU A 423 9.97 26.70 7.71
CA GLU A 423 11.37 26.59 8.18
C GLU A 423 11.41 26.69 9.70
N LEU A 424 12.05 25.72 10.34
CA LEU A 424 12.35 25.78 11.77
C LEU A 424 13.68 26.47 11.97
N ASP A 425 13.70 27.47 12.85
CA ASP A 425 14.93 28.14 13.25
C ASP A 425 15.88 27.15 13.93
N ASN A 426 17.17 27.24 13.60
CA ASN A 426 18.20 26.56 14.39
C ASN A 426 18.23 27.19 15.78
N VAL A 427 18.13 26.37 16.80
CA VAL A 427 18.48 26.80 18.15
C VAL A 427 20.00 26.86 18.21
N ASP A 428 20.52 28.08 18.31
CA ASP A 428 21.95 28.37 18.58
C ASP A 428 22.48 27.65 19.83
#